data_AF-A0A151FBA4-F1
#
_entry.id   AF-A0A151FBA4-F1
#
_cell.length_a   1.000
_cell.length_b   1.000
_cell.length_c   1.000
_cell.angle_alpha   90.00
_cell.angle_beta   90.00
_cell.angle_gamma   90.00
#
_symmetry.space_group_name_H-M   'P 1'
#
loop_
_entity.id
_entity.type
_entity.pdbx_description
1 polymer ?
#
loop_
_entity_poly.entity_id
_entity_poly.type
_entity_poly.pdbx_seq_one_letter_code
_entity_poly.pdbx_strand_id
1 'polypeptide(L)'
;MKTIRFSHEDYEKFRRLQKKPPFTAKLLQVFLLHDTDVSDAFREYDTKYYTEEGVEYYPLRGRLWIVLLLETKEGLFTTVRSATPSKVQYYWNAQGEEFEITIRRRYR
;
A
#
# COMPACT_ATOMS: atom_id res chain seq x y z
N MET A 1 -16.04 7.04 -5.41
CA MET A 1 -14.92 7.01 -4.46
C MET A 1 -13.73 6.34 -5.12
N LYS A 2 -12.52 6.91 -5.03
CA LYS A 2 -11.32 6.26 -5.58
C LYS A 2 -10.96 5.04 -4.73
N THR A 3 -10.32 4.03 -5.30
CA THR A 3 -10.06 2.76 -4.60
C THR A 3 -8.61 2.34 -4.74
N ILE A 4 -7.98 1.97 -3.63
CA ILE A 4 -6.68 1.30 -3.59
C ILE A 4 -6.93 -0.16 -3.23
N ARG A 5 -6.65 -1.06 -4.18
CA ARG A 5 -6.84 -2.50 -3.99
C ARG A 5 -5.57 -3.16 -3.48
N PHE A 6 -5.69 -4.00 -2.47
CA PHE A 6 -4.64 -4.86 -1.92
C PHE A 6 -4.91 -6.32 -2.28
N SER A 7 -3.86 -7.12 -2.36
CA SER A 7 -3.96 -8.55 -2.71
C SER A 7 -4.33 -9.46 -1.52
N HIS A 8 -4.07 -9.02 -0.29
CA HIS A 8 -4.27 -9.77 0.95
C HIS A 8 -4.88 -8.86 2.01
N GLU A 9 -5.68 -9.42 2.91
CA GLU A 9 -6.24 -8.70 4.07
C GLU A 9 -5.33 -8.71 5.30
N ASP A 10 -4.44 -9.70 5.37
CA ASP A 10 -3.55 -9.92 6.51
C ASP A 10 -2.19 -9.23 6.39
N TYR A 11 -2.12 -8.05 5.78
CA TYR A 11 -0.88 -7.28 5.83
C TYR A 11 -0.56 -6.87 7.28
N GLU A 12 0.72 -6.98 7.67
CA GLU A 12 1.20 -6.61 9.01
C GLU A 12 0.82 -5.16 9.37
N LYS A 13 0.94 -4.24 8.41
CA LYS A 13 0.52 -2.84 8.60
C LYS A 13 -0.97 -2.67 8.93
N PHE A 14 -1.84 -3.53 8.42
CA PHE A 14 -3.27 -3.48 8.77
C PHE A 14 -3.53 -4.00 10.18
N ARG A 15 -2.78 -5.02 10.62
CA ARG A 15 -2.81 -5.50 12.01
C ARG A 15 -2.33 -4.41 12.98
N ARG A 16 -1.26 -3.69 12.65
CA ARG A 16 -0.76 -2.54 13.44
C ARG A 16 -1.79 -1.41 13.56
N LEU A 17 -2.53 -1.14 12.49
CA LEU A 17 -3.65 -0.19 12.50
C LEU A 17 -4.92 -0.73 13.16
N GLN A 18 -4.96 -2.01 13.55
CA GLN A 18 -6.16 -2.71 14.03
C GLN A 18 -7.35 -2.57 13.06
N LYS A 19 -7.07 -2.62 11.74
CA LYS A 19 -8.07 -2.49 10.67
C LYS A 19 -8.15 -3.73 9.82
N LYS A 20 -9.37 -4.01 9.34
CA LYS A 20 -9.62 -4.96 8.25
C LYS A 20 -10.28 -4.19 7.10
N PRO A 21 -9.77 -4.30 5.87
CA PRO A 21 -10.47 -3.78 4.70
C PRO A 21 -11.90 -4.37 4.59
N PRO A 22 -12.91 -3.60 4.12
CA PRO A 22 -12.78 -2.26 3.57
C PRO A 22 -12.71 -1.16 4.65
N PHE A 23 -11.91 -0.13 4.39
CA PHE A 23 -11.87 1.11 5.19
C PHE A 23 -11.42 2.30 4.34
N THR A 24 -11.62 3.53 4.82
CA THR A 24 -11.20 4.75 4.13
C THR A 24 -9.84 5.24 4.65
N ALA A 25 -9.00 5.75 3.75
CA ALA A 25 -7.76 6.45 4.09
C ALA A 25 -7.55 7.67 3.20
N LYS A 26 -6.99 8.74 3.75
CA LYS A 26 -6.63 9.96 3.02
C LYS A 26 -5.21 9.84 2.47
N LEU A 27 -5.00 10.14 1.19
CA LEU A 27 -3.66 10.20 0.61
C LEU A 27 -2.99 11.52 1.00
N LEU A 28 -1.98 11.46 1.86
CA LEU A 28 -1.26 12.65 2.31
C LEU A 28 -0.18 13.06 1.32
N GLN A 29 0.69 12.11 0.95
CA GLN A 29 1.87 12.39 0.12
C GLN A 29 2.20 11.22 -0.79
N VAL A 30 2.72 11.54 -1.96
CA VAL A 30 3.25 10.58 -2.93
C VAL A 30 4.75 10.81 -3.06
N PHE A 31 5.52 9.74 -2.91
CA PHE A 31 6.95 9.71 -3.15
C PHE A 31 7.27 8.81 -4.34
N LEU A 32 8.33 9.15 -5.04
CA LEU A 32 8.89 8.34 -6.10
C LEU A 32 10.30 7.92 -5.66
N LEU A 33 10.50 6.64 -5.38
CA LEU A 33 11.76 6.11 -4.87
C LEU A 33 12.37 5.14 -5.88
N HIS A 34 13.68 5.20 -6.05
CA HIS A 34 14.39 4.13 -6.76
C HIS A 34 14.52 2.92 -5.86
N ASP A 35 14.61 1.71 -6.43
CA ASP A 35 14.69 0.46 -5.65
C ASP A 35 15.87 0.46 -4.65
N THR A 36 16.97 1.11 -5.03
CA THR A 36 18.17 1.29 -4.21
C THR A 36 17.97 2.22 -3.01
N ASP A 37 16.93 3.06 -3.02
CA ASP A 37 16.62 3.98 -1.93
C ASP A 37 15.74 3.32 -0.86
N VAL A 38 15.20 2.14 -1.16
CA VAL A 38 14.25 1.42 -0.29
C VAL A 38 15.01 0.42 0.59
N SER A 39 15.14 0.76 1.88
CA SER A 39 15.76 -0.13 2.87
C SER A 39 15.00 -1.44 3.05
N ASP A 40 15.70 -2.51 3.41
CA ASP A 40 15.08 -3.82 3.65
C ASP A 40 14.01 -3.76 4.75
N ALA A 41 14.24 -2.96 5.80
CA ALA A 41 13.26 -2.75 6.86
C ALA A 41 11.95 -2.12 6.34
N PHE A 42 12.04 -1.18 5.40
CA PHE A 42 10.85 -0.60 4.78
C PHE A 42 10.16 -1.59 3.85
N ARG A 43 10.93 -2.36 3.07
CA ARG A 43 10.38 -3.45 2.23
C ARG A 43 9.62 -4.44 3.09
N GLU A 44 10.21 -4.89 4.21
CA GLU A 44 9.57 -5.80 5.16
C GLU A 44 8.26 -5.19 5.68
N TYR A 45 8.32 -3.96 6.20
CA TYR A 45 7.15 -3.25 6.73
C TYR A 45 5.99 -3.18 5.72
N ASP A 46 6.29 -2.81 4.47
CA ASP A 46 5.23 -2.54 3.50
C ASP A 46 4.65 -3.80 2.86
N THR A 47 5.46 -4.86 2.74
CA THR A 47 5.11 -6.04 1.94
C THR A 47 4.74 -7.28 2.74
N LYS A 48 5.05 -7.34 4.04
CA LYS A 48 4.77 -8.49 4.90
C LYS A 48 3.27 -8.71 5.09
N TYR A 49 2.83 -9.93 4.84
CA TYR A 49 1.47 -10.40 5.14
C TYR A 49 1.49 -11.82 5.72
N TYR A 50 0.42 -12.20 6.40
CA TYR A 50 0.27 -13.52 6.99
C TYR A 50 -0.67 -14.40 6.15
N THR A 51 -0.35 -15.68 6.06
CA THR A 51 -1.17 -16.73 5.46
C THR A 51 -1.41 -17.83 6.50
N GLU A 52 -2.25 -18.81 6.17
CA GLU A 52 -2.44 -20.00 7.03
C GLU A 52 -1.14 -20.80 7.20
N GLU A 53 -0.22 -20.71 6.23
CA GLU A 53 1.06 -21.42 6.19
C GLU A 53 2.21 -20.65 6.85
N GLY A 54 2.03 -19.37 7.17
CA GLY A 54 3.01 -18.56 7.87
C GLY A 54 3.11 -17.11 7.40
N VAL A 55 4.34 -16.64 7.25
CA VAL A 55 4.65 -15.25 6.85
C VAL A 55 5.12 -15.23 5.40
N GLU A 56 4.53 -14.36 4.60
CA GLU A 56 4.91 -14.11 3.21
C GLU A 56 5.15 -12.62 2.94
N TYR A 57 5.74 -12.31 1.78
CA TYR A 57 6.08 -10.95 1.36
C TYR A 57 5.59 -10.68 -0.05
N TYR A 58 4.90 -9.56 -0.24
CA TYR A 58 4.45 -9.15 -1.56
C TYR A 58 5.65 -8.86 -2.47
N PRO A 59 5.75 -9.51 -3.65
CA PRO A 59 6.94 -9.40 -4.48
C PRO A 59 7.00 -8.03 -5.16
N LEU A 60 7.94 -7.19 -4.72
CA LEU A 60 8.29 -5.94 -5.39
C LEU A 60 9.22 -6.25 -6.57
N ARG A 61 8.70 -6.15 -7.80
CA ARG A 61 9.50 -6.13 -9.05
C ARG A 61 9.50 -4.76 -9.72
N GLY A 62 10.67 -4.17 -9.92
CA GLY A 62 10.83 -2.87 -10.58
C GLY A 62 12.04 -2.09 -10.09
N ARG A 63 12.43 -1.05 -10.83
CA ARG A 63 13.50 -0.11 -10.43
C ARG A 63 12.97 1.15 -9.77
N LEU A 64 11.69 1.44 -9.94
CA LEU A 64 11.08 2.70 -9.53
C LEU A 64 9.70 2.43 -8.90
N TRP A 65 9.48 3.07 -7.76
CA TRP A 65 8.39 2.78 -6.85
C TRP A 65 7.61 4.03 -6.52
N ILE A 66 6.28 3.92 -6.56
CA ILE A 66 5.39 4.92 -5.97
C ILE A 66 5.15 4.50 -4.53
N VAL A 67 5.53 5.35 -3.58
CA VAL A 67 5.18 5.17 -2.17
C VAL A 67 4.08 6.15 -1.83
N LEU A 68 2.95 5.62 -1.37
CA LEU A 68 1.81 6.39 -0.92
C LEU A 68 1.83 6.45 0.60
N LEU A 69 1.86 7.65 1.18
CA LEU A 69 1.61 7.85 2.61
C LEU A 69 0.13 8.13 2.83
N LEU A 70 -0.51 7.25 3.60
CA LEU A 70 -1.95 7.23 3.82
C LEU A 70 -2.27 7.42 5.30
N GLU A 71 -3.36 8.12 5.58
CA GLU A 71 -3.85 8.41 6.93
C GLU A 71 -5.22 7.80 7.17
N THR A 72 -5.40 7.14 8.31
CA THR A 72 -6.70 6.75 8.87
C THR A 72 -6.87 7.40 10.24
N LYS A 73 -8.01 7.16 10.90
CA LYS A 73 -8.24 7.62 12.29
C LYS A 73 -7.29 6.96 13.29
N GLU A 74 -6.78 5.77 12.97
CA GLU A 74 -5.98 4.91 13.85
C GLU A 74 -4.48 5.08 13.62
N GLY A 75 -4.07 5.71 12.51
CA GLY A 75 -2.68 6.03 12.27
C GLY A 75 -2.32 6.20 10.81
N LEU A 76 -1.01 6.24 10.57
CA LEU A 76 -0.43 6.35 9.25
C LEU A 76 0.06 4.99 8.76
N PHE A 77 0.00 4.78 7.45
CA PHE A 77 0.64 3.64 6.81
C PHE A 77 1.09 3.99 5.41
N THR A 78 1.97 3.16 4.85
CA THR A 78 2.37 3.28 3.45
C THR A 78 1.83 2.15 2.59
N THR A 79 1.85 2.37 1.27
CA THR A 79 1.85 1.27 0.30
C THR A 79 2.79 1.59 -0.86
N VAL A 80 3.61 0.62 -1.21
CA VAL A 80 4.46 0.61 -2.40
C VAL A 80 3.66 0.10 -3.59
N ARG A 81 3.83 0.74 -4.74
CA ARG A 81 3.20 0.38 -6.02
C ARG A 81 4.21 0.50 -7.15
N SER A 82 4.12 -0.38 -8.16
CA SER A 82 4.93 -0.24 -9.38
C SER A 82 4.65 1.10 -10.07
N ALA A 83 5.72 1.80 -10.43
CA ALA A 83 5.63 3.09 -11.10
C ALA A 83 5.36 2.93 -12.61
N THR A 84 4.36 3.65 -13.09
CA THR A 84 4.18 4.00 -14.50
C THR A 84 3.87 5.49 -14.57
N PRO A 85 4.20 6.22 -15.65
CA PRO A 85 3.90 7.65 -15.74
C PRO A 85 2.43 7.98 -15.45
N SER A 86 1.51 7.15 -15.95
CA SER A 86 0.08 7.28 -15.71
C SER A 86 -0.32 7.12 -14.24
N LYS A 87 0.23 6.12 -13.54
CA LYS A 87 -0.05 5.90 -12.11
C LYS A 87 0.54 6.99 -11.24
N VAL A 88 1.75 7.42 -11.57
CA VAL A 88 2.44 8.51 -10.89
C VAL A 88 1.59 9.78 -10.95
N GLN A 89 1.17 10.19 -12.15
CA GLN A 89 0.30 11.36 -12.33
C GLN A 89 -1.05 11.20 -11.62
N TYR A 90 -1.64 10.01 -11.69
CA TYR A 90 -2.92 9.71 -11.02
C TYR A 90 -2.86 9.95 -9.51
N TYR A 91 -1.81 9.44 -8.84
CA TYR A 91 -1.68 9.59 -7.40
C TYR A 91 -1.26 11.01 -7.00
N TRP A 92 -0.36 11.67 -7.75
CA TRP A 92 0.00 13.07 -7.47
C TRP A 92 -1.22 13.99 -7.51
N ASN A 93 -2.08 13.83 -8.53
CA ASN A 93 -3.30 14.62 -8.64
C ASN A 93 -4.38 14.26 -7.60
N ALA A 94 -4.21 13.17 -6.86
CA ALA A 94 -5.16 12.71 -5.85
C ALA A 94 -4.67 12.97 -4.41
N GLN A 95 -3.56 13.68 -4.22
CA GLN A 95 -3.13 14.09 -2.89
C GLN A 95 -4.21 14.95 -2.21
N GLY A 96 -4.45 14.66 -0.94
CA GLY A 96 -5.53 15.25 -0.16
C GLY A 96 -6.88 14.54 -0.30
N GLU A 97 -7.06 13.64 -1.27
CA GLU A 97 -8.31 12.92 -1.45
C GLU A 97 -8.40 11.63 -0.62
N GLU A 98 -9.63 11.18 -0.40
CA GLU A 98 -9.94 9.92 0.26
C GLU A 98 -10.00 8.75 -0.72
N PHE A 99 -9.46 7.62 -0.29
CA PHE A 99 -9.47 6.35 -0.99
C PHE A 99 -10.12 5.28 -0.14
N GLU A 100 -10.93 4.45 -0.78
CA GLU A 100 -11.36 3.18 -0.21
C GLU A 100 -10.24 2.15 -0.34
N ILE A 101 -9.82 1.60 0.78
CA ILE A 101 -8.88 0.50 0.85
C ILE A 101 -9.68 -0.80 0.80
N THR A 102 -9.46 -1.63 -0.22
CA THR A 102 -10.22 -2.87 -0.45
C THR A 102 -9.32 -4.04 -0.80
N ILE A 103 -9.86 -5.26 -0.71
CA ILE A 103 -9.17 -6.48 -1.17
C ILE A 103 -9.64 -6.89 -2.56
N ARG A 104 -8.70 -7.29 -3.40
CA ARG A 104 -9.02 -7.95 -4.68
C ARG A 104 -9.63 -9.30 -4.34
N ARG A 105 -10.96 -9.43 -4.42
CA ARG A 105 -11.64 -10.72 -4.37
C ARG A 105 -11.05 -11.61 -5.48
N ARG A 106 -10.31 -12.66 -5.12
CA ARG A 106 -10.06 -13.77 -6.04
C ARG A 106 -11.39 -14.50 -6.13
N TYR A 107 -12.04 -14.48 -7.30
CA TYR A 107 -13.07 -15.46 -7.59
C TYR A 107 -12.36 -16.82 -7.48
N ARG A 108 -12.75 -17.62 -6.49
CA ARG A 108 -12.41 -19.04 -6.42
C ARG A 108 -13.16 -19.76 -7.54
#